data_AF-A0A7R9M4X1-F1
#
_entry.id   AF-A0A7R9M4X1-F1
#
_cell.length_a   1.000
_cell.length_b   1.000
_cell.length_c   1.000
_cell.angle_alpha   90.00
_cell.angle_beta   90.00
_cell.angle_gamma   90.00
#
_symmetry.space_group_name_H-M   'P 1'
#
loop_
_entity.id
_entity.type
_entity.pdbx_description
1 polymer ?
#
loop_
_entity_poly.entity_id
_entity_poly.type
_entity_poly.pdbx_seq_one_letter_code
_entity_poly.pdbx_strand_id
1 'polypeptide(L)'
;MAAFGSNHIENNPECDAEEEEVEKCAQRMVLLDKQPMPQTADELQLFCDNYKKEEDCLRNHSIKCLSPSAHQTVTILINSVVAQNQKVCSKGWRNKKRMINGGKCINKYDNKPVGCLKQFIDNIQGLHQLTQNDKIPVICW
;
A
#
# COMPACT_ATOMS: atom_id res chain seq x y z
N MET A 1 -17.06 32.98 3.04
CA MET A 1 -15.68 32.51 3.30
C MET A 1 -15.78 31.39 4.32
N ALA A 2 -15.69 30.14 3.88
CA ALA A 2 -15.74 28.99 4.78
C ALA A 2 -14.34 28.80 5.38
N ALA A 3 -14.24 28.97 6.68
CA ALA A 3 -13.05 28.60 7.44
C ALA A 3 -12.92 27.07 7.37
N PHE A 4 -11.89 26.59 6.67
CA PHE A 4 -11.41 25.23 6.89
C PHE A 4 -10.89 25.19 8.33
N GLY A 5 -11.71 24.66 9.23
CA GLY A 5 -11.30 24.39 10.60
C GLY A 5 -10.14 23.42 10.55
N SER A 6 -8.95 23.91 10.93
CA SER A 6 -7.84 23.10 11.37
C SER A 6 -8.30 22.30 12.59
N ASN A 7 -8.92 21.15 12.36
CA ASN A 7 -9.11 20.17 13.42
C ASN A 7 -7.73 19.61 13.72
N HIS A 8 -7.25 19.95 14.92
CA HIS A 8 -6.12 19.35 15.58
C HIS A 8 -6.00 17.87 15.22
N ILE A 9 -4.87 17.50 14.61
CA ILE A 9 -4.28 16.20 14.90
C ILE A 9 -3.94 16.33 16.38
N GLU A 10 -4.79 15.79 17.26
CA GLU A 10 -4.40 15.60 18.65
C GLU A 10 -3.11 14.78 18.59
N ASN A 11 -2.00 15.35 19.06
CA ASN A 11 -0.76 14.60 19.29
C ASN A 11 -1.10 13.48 20.26
N ASN A 12 -1.43 12.31 19.71
CA ASN A 12 -1.60 11.10 20.48
C ASN A 12 -0.23 10.41 20.46
N PRO A 13 0.58 10.51 21.53
CA PRO A 13 1.92 9.97 21.55
C PRO A 13 1.96 8.45 21.34
N GLU A 14 0.83 7.76 21.57
CA GLU A 14 0.67 6.35 21.23
C GLU A 14 0.55 6.12 19.71
N CYS A 15 -0.12 7.01 18.99
CA CYS A 15 -0.23 6.96 17.54
C CYS A 15 1.09 7.32 16.84
N ASP A 16 1.80 8.32 17.36
CA ASP A 16 3.12 8.70 16.85
C ASP A 16 4.15 7.58 17.06
N ALA A 17 4.07 6.88 18.19
CA ALA A 17 4.94 5.74 18.48
C ALA A 17 4.67 4.51 17.59
N GLU A 18 3.48 4.41 16.98
CA GLU A 18 3.09 3.31 16.10
C GLU A 18 3.46 3.55 14.62
N GLU A 19 3.85 4.77 14.23
CA GLU A 19 4.00 5.17 12.82
C GLU A 19 4.96 4.25 12.03
N GLU A 20 6.11 3.89 12.62
CA GLU A 20 7.09 3.00 11.98
C GLU A 20 6.51 1.59 11.75
N GLU A 21 5.77 1.06 12.71
CA GLU A 21 5.19 -0.29 12.58
C GLU A 21 4.01 -0.30 11.59
N VAL A 22 3.22 0.76 11.55
CA VAL A 22 2.13 0.94 10.57
C VAL A 22 2.70 1.00 9.16
N GLU A 23 3.79 1.72 8.94
CA GLU A 23 4.48 1.77 7.66
C GLU A 23 4.98 0.38 7.24
N LYS A 24 5.59 -0.37 8.18
CA LYS A 24 5.98 -1.76 7.90
C LYS A 24 4.78 -2.65 7.56
N CYS A 25 3.64 -2.47 8.22
CA CYS A 25 2.41 -3.19 7.89
C CYS A 25 1.94 -2.87 6.46
N ALA A 26 1.96 -1.59 6.06
CA ALA A 26 1.61 -1.17 4.70
C ALA A 26 2.52 -1.83 3.65
N GLN A 27 3.83 -1.76 3.85
CA GLN A 27 4.82 -2.38 2.96
C GLN A 27 4.63 -3.91 2.87
N ARG A 28 4.36 -4.58 4.00
CA ARG A 28 4.16 -6.03 4.02
C ARG A 28 2.83 -6.47 3.39
N MET A 29 1.82 -5.61 3.40
CA MET A 29 0.51 -5.86 2.80
C MET A 29 0.52 -5.76 1.26
N VAL A 30 1.38 -4.92 0.69
CA VAL A 30 1.46 -4.70 -0.76
C VAL A 30 2.43 -5.69 -1.40
N LEU A 31 1.92 -6.65 -2.16
CA LEU A 31 2.75 -7.66 -2.82
C LEU A 31 3.84 -7.03 -3.71
N LEU A 32 3.50 -5.99 -4.47
CA LEU A 32 4.42 -5.35 -5.42
C LEU A 32 5.56 -4.58 -4.76
N ASP A 33 5.45 -4.29 -3.47
CA ASP A 33 6.49 -3.63 -2.69
C ASP A 33 7.49 -4.64 -2.10
N LYS A 34 7.20 -5.94 -2.20
CA LYS A 34 8.13 -7.00 -1.75
C LYS A 34 9.38 -7.02 -2.61
N GLN A 35 10.52 -6.85 -1.96
CA GLN A 35 11.83 -7.22 -2.50
C GLN A 35 12.51 -8.26 -1.62
N PRO A 36 12.87 -9.44 -2.16
CA PRO A 36 12.51 -9.94 -3.50
C PRO A 36 11.01 -10.30 -3.63
N MET A 37 10.46 -10.23 -4.85
CA MET A 37 9.12 -10.74 -5.14
C MET A 37 9.09 -12.28 -5.03
N PRO A 38 7.95 -12.90 -4.67
CA PRO A 38 7.85 -14.36 -4.61
C PRO A 38 8.20 -15.08 -5.92
N GLN A 39 9.13 -16.03 -5.85
CA GLN A 39 9.63 -16.85 -6.95
C GLN A 39 9.26 -18.32 -6.82
N THR A 40 8.69 -18.73 -5.69
CA THR A 40 8.23 -20.09 -5.42
C THR A 40 6.78 -20.10 -4.94
N ALA A 41 6.15 -21.28 -4.97
CA ALA A 41 4.80 -21.45 -4.45
C ALA A 41 4.74 -21.19 -2.94
N ASP A 42 5.77 -21.59 -2.21
CA ASP A 42 5.86 -21.44 -0.76
C ASP A 42 6.05 -19.98 -0.34
N GLU A 43 6.91 -19.23 -1.05
CA GLU A 43 7.05 -17.78 -0.82
C GLU A 43 5.75 -17.02 -1.09
N LEU A 44 5.03 -17.39 -2.16
CA LEU A 44 3.74 -16.78 -2.46
C LEU A 44 2.68 -17.17 -1.42
N GLN A 45 2.71 -18.41 -0.94
CA GLN A 45 1.82 -18.89 0.11
C GLN A 45 2.08 -18.17 1.43
N LEU A 46 3.35 -17.96 1.79
CA LEU A 46 3.75 -17.19 2.97
C LEU A 46 3.20 -15.76 2.93
N PHE A 47 3.23 -15.10 1.77
CA PHE A 47 2.56 -13.81 1.60
C PHE A 47 1.05 -13.93 1.83
N CYS A 48 0.42 -14.92 1.20
CA CYS A 48 -1.02 -15.14 1.28
C CYS A 48 -1.53 -15.46 2.69
N ASP A 49 -0.70 -16.10 3.50
CA ASP A 49 -1.02 -16.45 4.88
C ASP A 49 -0.88 -15.24 5.84
N ASN A 50 -0.09 -14.23 5.45
CA ASN A 50 0.24 -13.11 6.34
C ASN A 50 -0.42 -11.78 5.98
N TYR A 51 -0.79 -11.50 4.72
CA TYR A 51 -1.29 -10.16 4.36
C TYR A 51 -2.54 -9.72 5.14
N LYS A 52 -3.36 -10.66 5.63
CA LYS A 52 -4.52 -10.36 6.48
C LYS A 52 -4.13 -9.83 7.87
N LYS A 53 -3.02 -10.31 8.43
CA LYS A 53 -2.50 -9.77 9.70
C LYS A 53 -2.02 -8.32 9.52
N GLU A 54 -1.42 -8.03 8.36
CA GLU A 54 -1.02 -6.67 8.00
C GLU A 54 -2.24 -5.78 7.73
N GLU A 55 -3.30 -6.32 7.12
CA GLU A 55 -4.60 -5.63 7.02
C GLU A 55 -5.14 -5.24 8.39
N ASP A 56 -5.16 -6.17 9.35
CA ASP A 56 -5.65 -5.93 10.71
C ASP A 56 -4.81 -4.84 11.42
N CYS A 57 -3.49 -4.88 11.26
CA CYS A 57 -2.58 -3.84 11.76
C CYS A 57 -2.99 -2.44 11.30
N LEU A 58 -3.19 -2.26 9.98
CA LEU A 58 -3.57 -0.97 9.40
C LEU A 58 -4.98 -0.54 9.82
N ARG A 59 -5.94 -1.48 9.87
CA ARG A 59 -7.31 -1.18 10.29
C ARG A 59 -7.36 -0.72 11.73
N ASN A 60 -6.68 -1.44 12.63
CA ASN A 60 -6.65 -1.11 14.06
C ASN A 60 -6.08 0.28 14.29
N HIS A 61 -4.95 0.59 13.66
CA HIS A 61 -4.38 1.94 13.73
C HIS A 61 -5.33 2.98 13.16
N SER A 62 -5.95 2.72 12.00
CA SER A 62 -6.89 3.68 11.39
C SER A 62 -8.11 3.99 12.27
N ILE A 63 -8.62 3.00 13.02
CA ILE A 63 -9.76 3.18 13.93
C ILE A 63 -9.34 4.01 15.15
N LYS A 64 -8.14 3.76 15.67
CA LYS A 64 -7.61 4.35 16.89
C LYS A 64 -7.10 5.78 16.69
N CYS A 65 -6.43 6.04 15.58
CA CYS A 65 -5.56 7.19 15.41
C CYS A 65 -6.03 8.20 14.34
N LEU A 66 -7.03 7.84 13.52
CA LEU A 66 -7.53 8.72 12.46
C LEU A 66 -8.92 9.26 12.79
N SER A 67 -9.20 10.47 12.31
CA SER A 67 -10.56 11.00 12.31
C SER A 67 -11.50 10.11 11.49
N PRO A 68 -12.82 10.12 11.72
CA PRO A 68 -13.75 9.24 11.01
C PRO A 68 -13.66 9.31 9.48
N SER A 69 -13.45 10.50 8.92
CA SER A 69 -13.31 10.70 7.46
C SER A 69 -11.99 10.15 6.92
N ALA A 70 -10.89 10.33 7.67
CA ALA A 70 -9.58 9.77 7.32
C ALA A 70 -9.60 8.23 7.43
N HIS A 71 -10.17 7.68 8.52
CA HIS A 71 -10.39 6.24 8.67
C HIS A 71 -11.19 5.64 7.50
N GLN A 72 -12.29 6.28 7.10
CA GLN A 72 -13.11 5.82 5.98
C GLN A 72 -12.33 5.81 4.67
N THR A 73 -11.53 6.86 4.42
CA THR A 73 -10.70 6.97 3.21
C THR A 73 -9.63 5.88 3.18
N VAL A 74 -8.88 5.69 4.27
CA VAL A 74 -7.86 4.65 4.40
C VAL A 74 -8.48 3.26 4.26
N THR A 75 -9.68 3.03 4.82
CA THR A 75 -10.40 1.77 4.68
C THR A 75 -10.70 1.42 3.21
N ILE A 76 -11.03 2.41 2.38
CA ILE A 76 -11.25 2.18 0.93
C ILE A 76 -9.95 1.73 0.24
N LEU A 77 -8.83 2.35 0.59
CA LEU A 77 -7.50 1.97 0.08
C LEU A 77 -7.12 0.55 0.51
N ILE A 78 -7.27 0.24 1.80
CA ILE A 78 -7.04 -1.10 2.37
C ILE A 78 -7.89 -2.13 1.60
N ASN A 79 -9.19 -1.88 1.42
CA ASN A 79 -10.09 -2.79 0.70
C ASN A 79 -9.63 -3.06 -0.75
N SER A 80 -9.08 -2.04 -1.42
CA SER A 80 -8.59 -2.16 -2.79
C SER A 80 -7.38 -3.10 -2.87
N VAL A 81 -6.43 -2.95 -1.94
CA VAL A 81 -5.25 -3.84 -1.82
C VAL A 81 -5.68 -5.25 -1.44
N VAL A 82 -6.60 -5.40 -0.47
CA VAL A 82 -7.15 -6.72 -0.08
C VAL A 82 -7.77 -7.43 -1.27
N ALA A 83 -8.59 -6.75 -2.07
CA ALA A 83 -9.23 -7.36 -3.24
C ALA A 83 -8.19 -7.82 -4.28
N GLN A 84 -7.10 -7.09 -4.45
CA GLN A 84 -5.98 -7.51 -5.31
C GLN A 84 -5.25 -8.73 -4.74
N ASN A 85 -4.93 -8.71 -3.44
CA ASN A 85 -4.28 -9.83 -2.76
C ASN A 85 -5.14 -11.09 -2.80
N GLN A 86 -6.46 -10.98 -2.61
CA GLN A 86 -7.39 -12.10 -2.75
C GLN A 86 -7.37 -12.71 -4.15
N LYS A 87 -7.29 -11.91 -5.22
CA LYS A 87 -7.18 -12.41 -6.60
C LYS A 87 -5.89 -13.22 -6.78
N VAL A 88 -4.78 -12.72 -6.25
CA VAL A 88 -3.48 -13.41 -6.28
C VAL A 88 -3.50 -14.70 -5.45
N CYS A 89 -4.05 -14.64 -4.25
CA CYS A 89 -4.05 -15.72 -3.26
C CYS A 89 -5.15 -16.76 -3.46
N SER A 90 -6.12 -16.49 -4.35
CA SER A 90 -7.15 -17.45 -4.74
C SER A 90 -6.55 -18.77 -5.23
N LYS A 91 -7.31 -19.86 -5.12
CA LYS A 91 -6.86 -21.24 -5.45
C LYS A 91 -6.49 -21.46 -6.93
N GLY A 92 -6.65 -20.45 -7.80
CA GLY A 92 -6.37 -20.56 -9.22
C GLY A 92 -4.88 -20.72 -9.54
N TRP A 93 -4.46 -21.93 -9.89
CA TRP A 93 -3.06 -22.25 -10.26
C TRP A 93 -2.49 -21.31 -11.34
N ARG A 94 -3.31 -20.89 -12.32
CA ARG A 94 -2.88 -19.96 -13.38
C ARG A 94 -2.40 -18.61 -12.84
N ASN A 95 -3.09 -18.04 -11.86
CA ASN A 95 -2.72 -16.76 -11.27
C ASN A 95 -1.45 -16.89 -10.42
N LYS A 96 -1.36 -17.93 -9.59
CA LYS A 96 -0.16 -18.24 -8.81
C LYS A 96 1.06 -18.42 -9.71
N LYS A 97 0.94 -19.22 -10.78
CA LYS A 97 2.01 -19.42 -11.77
C LYS A 97 2.42 -18.12 -12.47
N ARG A 98 1.45 -17.27 -12.83
CA ARG A 98 1.73 -15.95 -13.42
C ARG A 98 2.52 -15.07 -12.46
N MET A 99 2.14 -15.03 -11.18
CA MET A 99 2.84 -14.24 -10.17
C MET A 99 4.25 -14.75 -9.93
N ILE A 100 4.42 -16.06 -9.76
CA ILE A 100 5.74 -16.70 -9.59
C ILE A 100 6.67 -16.41 -10.78
N ASN A 101 6.17 -16.60 -12.00
CA ASN A 101 6.94 -16.30 -13.21
C ASN A 101 7.25 -14.80 -13.33
N GLY A 102 6.31 -13.95 -12.93
CA GLY A 102 6.50 -12.50 -12.81
C GLY A 102 7.62 -12.17 -11.84
N GLY A 103 7.59 -12.70 -10.62
CA GLY A 103 8.64 -12.49 -9.61
C GLY A 103 10.02 -12.95 -10.07
N LYS A 104 10.11 -14.12 -10.73
CA LYS A 104 11.36 -14.57 -11.37
C LYS A 104 11.88 -13.63 -12.46
N CYS A 105 11.00 -12.95 -13.18
CA CYS A 105 11.39 -11.96 -14.19
C CYS A 105 11.81 -10.65 -13.53
N ILE A 106 10.99 -10.16 -12.60
CA ILE A 106 11.16 -8.89 -11.91
C ILE A 106 12.47 -8.87 -11.10
N ASN A 107 12.75 -9.94 -10.35
CA ASN A 107 13.95 -10.04 -9.51
C ASN A 107 15.26 -10.16 -10.31
N LYS A 108 15.21 -10.35 -11.64
CA LYS A 108 16.43 -10.29 -12.50
C LYS A 108 16.88 -8.87 -12.78
N TYR A 109 16.03 -7.89 -12.50
CA TYR A 109 16.37 -6.49 -12.65
C TYR A 109 16.57 -5.91 -11.26
N ASP A 110 17.77 -5.40 -11.00
CA ASP A 110 18.02 -4.62 -9.79
C ASP A 110 17.01 -3.47 -9.73
N ASN A 111 16.21 -3.43 -8.66
CA ASN A 111 15.29 -2.34 -8.30
C ASN A 111 14.08 -2.03 -9.21
N LYS A 112 13.62 -2.87 -10.16
CA LYS A 112 12.54 -2.42 -11.08
C LYS A 112 11.07 -2.37 -10.59
N PRO A 113 10.53 -3.27 -9.73
CA PRO A 113 9.15 -3.10 -9.27
C PRO A 113 9.05 -1.87 -8.35
N VAL A 114 10.09 -1.66 -7.53
CA VAL A 114 10.26 -0.47 -6.71
C VAL A 114 10.55 0.75 -7.58
N GLY A 115 11.27 0.65 -8.70
CA GLY A 115 11.56 1.80 -9.56
C GLY A 115 10.31 2.49 -10.12
N CYS A 116 9.39 1.73 -10.72
CA CYS A 116 8.15 2.30 -11.26
C CYS A 116 7.20 2.76 -10.15
N LEU A 117 7.07 1.97 -9.08
CA LEU A 117 6.21 2.34 -7.94
C LEU A 117 6.76 3.55 -7.19
N LYS A 118 8.08 3.61 -6.98
CA LYS A 118 8.79 4.76 -6.40
C LYS A 118 8.65 5.98 -7.28
N GLN A 119 8.84 5.86 -8.60
CA GLN A 119 8.64 7.00 -9.50
C GLN A 119 7.19 7.50 -9.48
N PHE A 120 6.21 6.59 -9.40
CA PHE A 120 4.81 6.95 -9.21
C PHE A 120 4.55 7.65 -7.86
N ILE A 121 5.11 7.11 -6.77
CA ILE A 121 5.02 7.70 -5.42
C ILE A 121 5.70 9.07 -5.39
N ASP A 122 6.89 9.21 -5.95
CA ASP A 122 7.65 10.46 -6.06
C ASP A 122 6.85 11.50 -6.86
N ASN A 123 6.20 11.09 -7.96
CA ASN A 123 5.32 11.96 -8.75
C ASN A 123 4.09 12.41 -7.94
N ILE A 124 3.45 11.50 -7.20
CA ILE A 124 2.32 11.84 -6.31
C ILE A 124 2.76 12.79 -5.19
N GLN A 125 3.89 12.50 -4.54
CA GLN A 125 4.44 13.34 -3.50
C GLN A 125 4.77 14.72 -4.07
N GLY A 126 5.33 14.82 -5.27
CA GLY A 126 5.61 16.07 -5.96
C GLY A 126 4.38 16.91 -6.35
N LEU A 127 3.16 16.36 -6.32
CA LEU A 127 1.94 17.09 -6.70
C LEU A 127 1.65 18.32 -5.83
N HIS A 128 2.15 18.38 -4.59
CA HIS A 128 2.00 19.59 -3.77
C HIS A 128 2.74 20.80 -4.35
N GLN A 129 3.74 20.55 -5.21
CA GLN A 129 4.57 21.56 -5.85
C GLN A 129 4.00 22.03 -7.21
N LEU A 130 3.00 21.32 -7.74
CA LEU A 130 2.38 21.64 -9.03
C LEU A 130 1.13 22.52 -8.87
N THR A 131 0.82 23.29 -9.91
CA THR A 131 -0.43 24.06 -9.96
C THR A 131 -1.63 23.12 -10.16
N GLN A 132 -2.84 23.51 -9.74
CA GLN A 132 -4.05 22.66 -9.81
C GLN A 132 -4.30 22.07 -11.22
N ASN A 133 -4.02 22.83 -12.28
CA ASN A 133 -4.25 22.40 -13.66
C ASN A 133 -3.25 21.31 -14.11
N ASP A 134 -2.08 21.27 -13.50
CA ASP A 134 -1.01 20.33 -13.84
C ASP A 134 -1.10 19.02 -13.05
N LYS A 135 -1.91 18.99 -11.98
CA LYS A 135 -2.05 17.79 -11.12
C LYS A 135 -2.81 16.66 -11.81
N ILE A 136 -3.89 16.97 -12.54
CA ILE A 136 -4.73 15.95 -13.18
C ILE A 136 -3.97 15.16 -14.27
N PRO A 137 -3.25 15.80 -15.21
CA PRO A 137 -2.47 15.07 -16.20
C PRO A 137 -1.40 14.15 -15.61
N VAL A 138 -0.81 14.52 -14.47
CA VAL A 138 0.26 13.74 -13.81
C VAL A 138 -0.30 12.53 -13.05
N ILE A 139 -1.50 12.63 -12.47
CA ILE A 139 -2.15 11.51 -11.75
C ILE A 139 -2.74 10.49 -12.72
N CYS A 140 -3.19 10.93 -13.90
CA CYS A 140 -3.98 10.12 -14.83
C CYS A 140 -3.16 9.48 -15.98
N TRP A 141 -1.83 9.47 -15.90
CA TRP A 141 -0.93 8.89 -16.91
C TRP A 141 -0.41 7.51 -16.54
#